data_AF-A0A7Y5KFF0-F1
#
_entry.id   AF-A0A7Y5KFF0-F1
#
_cell.length_a   1.000
_cell.length_b   1.000
_cell.length_c   1.000
_cell.angle_alpha   90.00
_cell.angle_beta   90.00
_cell.angle_gamma   90.00
#
_symmetry.space_group_name_H-M   'P 1'
#
loop_
_entity.id
_entity.type
_entity.pdbx_description
1 polymer ?
#
loop_
_entity_poly.entity_id
_entity_poly.type
_entity_poly.pdbx_seq_one_letter_code
_entity_poly.pdbx_strand_id
1 'polypeptide(L)'
;MRLLGLHILDVSLILAYFITMIWIGKRLRERVHSTEEYFIGGRRMGKFFQFLLNFGASTDSSQAAAVSREVYRQGIAGMWIQYLVLFLTPFYWFTAMLLRRARVITLGDFFTERFESKFLGGAFAVFTIFMVLLGSAVSYLVSAKTFMALTAKPASEYSTAEKWRVDSYNEYRELRNLYSEGRLSEAQRPRYQELRSLESQGRLAALVSYVKPAQFYFVYGGIVCIYVMLGGFMAAAMTDVVQGVLMILFSCILIPFGLLKIGGFSGLHAAVPEHMFWLFGTEA
;
A
#
# COMPACT_ATOMS: atom_id res chain seq x y z
N MET A 1 8.54 -10.36 26.84
CA MET A 1 9.18 -9.03 26.76
C MET A 1 8.63 -8.31 25.54
N ARG A 2 8.14 -7.07 25.69
CA ARG A 2 7.60 -6.27 24.58
C ARG A 2 8.56 -5.13 24.26
N LEU A 3 8.83 -4.89 22.98
CA LEU A 3 9.67 -3.79 22.49
C LEU A 3 8.82 -2.96 21.52
N LEU A 4 8.65 -1.65 21.79
CA LEU A 4 7.79 -0.77 20.97
C LEU A 4 6.34 -1.27 20.82
N GLY A 5 5.81 -1.93 21.86
CA GLY A 5 4.47 -2.54 21.84
C GLY A 5 4.39 -3.91 21.16
N LEU A 6 5.42 -4.33 20.42
CA LEU A 6 5.48 -5.62 19.72
C LEU A 6 6.12 -6.70 20.58
N HIS A 7 5.74 -7.96 20.34
CA HIS A 7 6.42 -9.07 20.97
C HIS A 7 7.84 -9.20 20.38
N ILE A 8 8.80 -9.66 21.18
CA ILE A 8 10.19 -9.78 20.72
C ILE A 8 10.34 -10.72 19.52
N LEU A 9 9.45 -11.72 19.43
CA LEU A 9 9.36 -12.62 18.26
C LEU A 9 8.97 -11.85 17.00
N ASP A 10 8.00 -10.94 17.08
CA ASP A 10 7.54 -10.14 15.93
C ASP A 10 8.68 -9.26 15.41
N VAL A 11 9.39 -8.60 16.32
CA VAL A 11 10.56 -7.76 15.98
C VAL A 11 11.66 -8.61 15.35
N SER A 12 11.94 -9.79 15.90
CA SER A 12 12.95 -10.71 15.35
C SER A 12 12.61 -11.18 13.94
N LEU A 13 11.32 -11.43 13.67
CA LEU A 13 10.85 -11.88 12.36
C LEU A 13 10.96 -10.76 11.31
N ILE A 14 10.64 -9.52 11.69
CA ILE A 14 10.83 -8.34 10.83
C ILE A 14 12.32 -8.13 10.50
N LEU A 15 13.20 -8.23 11.51
CA LEU A 15 14.64 -8.10 11.30
C LEU A 15 15.19 -9.22 10.42
N ALA A 16 14.78 -10.47 10.65
CA ALA A 16 15.16 -11.61 9.83
C ALA A 16 14.71 -11.43 8.36
N TYR A 17 13.51 -10.89 8.15
CA TYR A 17 13.01 -10.55 6.82
C TYR A 17 13.91 -9.51 6.12
N PHE A 18 14.24 -8.39 6.77
CA PHE A 18 15.11 -7.38 6.17
C PHE A 18 16.52 -7.90 5.90
N ILE A 19 17.10 -8.69 6.81
CA ILE A 19 18.40 -9.33 6.62
C ILE A 19 18.37 -10.26 5.40
N THR A 20 17.29 -11.05 5.26
CA THR A 20 17.11 -11.95 4.12
C THR A 20 17.02 -11.17 2.81
N MET A 21 16.27 -10.06 2.77
CA MET A 21 16.18 -9.19 1.59
C MET A 21 17.53 -8.61 1.18
N ILE A 22 18.29 -8.08 2.13
CA ILE A 22 19.64 -7.54 1.87
C ILE A 22 20.58 -8.64 1.39
N TRP A 23 20.52 -9.83 1.99
CA TRP A 23 21.32 -10.98 1.60
C TRP A 23 21.02 -11.45 0.18
N ILE A 24 19.74 -11.56 -0.20
CA ILE A 24 19.33 -11.88 -1.58
C ILE A 24 19.86 -10.82 -2.55
N GLY A 25 19.69 -9.54 -2.22
CA GLY A 25 20.17 -8.43 -3.06
C GLY A 25 21.68 -8.49 -3.29
N LYS A 26 22.46 -8.70 -2.23
CA LYS A 26 23.92 -8.82 -2.30
C LYS A 26 24.36 -10.02 -3.15
N ARG A 27 23.72 -11.17 -2.98
CA ARG A 27 24.08 -12.41 -3.70
C ARG A 27 23.78 -12.31 -5.21
N LEU A 28 22.77 -11.54 -5.60
CA LEU A 28 22.42 -11.34 -7.01
C LEU A 28 23.29 -10.29 -7.69
N ARG A 29 23.76 -9.28 -6.94
CA ARG A 29 24.71 -8.28 -7.44
C ARG A 29 25.96 -8.92 -8.05
N GLU A 30 26.45 -10.01 -7.44
CA GLU A 30 27.64 -10.75 -7.92
C GLU A 30 27.47 -11.34 -9.33
N ARG A 31 26.27 -11.32 -9.90
CA ARG A 31 25.96 -11.82 -11.25
C ARG A 31 25.69 -10.73 -12.29
N VAL A 32 25.76 -9.45 -11.92
CA VAL A 32 25.45 -8.32 -12.81
C VAL A 32 26.77 -7.61 -13.17
N HIS A 33 27.21 -7.72 -14.42
CA HIS A 33 28.47 -7.12 -14.88
C HIS A 33 28.29 -6.05 -15.96
N SER A 34 27.08 -5.90 -16.53
CA SER A 34 26.80 -4.96 -17.61
C SER A 34 25.59 -4.05 -17.35
N THR A 35 25.57 -2.88 -18.01
CA THR A 35 24.47 -1.90 -17.94
C THR A 35 23.15 -2.49 -18.47
N GLU A 36 23.20 -3.33 -19.51
CA GLU A 36 22.01 -4.01 -20.04
C GLU A 36 21.44 -5.01 -19.02
N GLU A 37 22.29 -5.77 -18.33
CA GLU A 37 21.86 -6.64 -17.22
C GLU A 37 21.32 -5.83 -16.03
N TYR A 38 21.89 -4.66 -15.78
CA TYR A 38 21.45 -3.79 -14.69
C TYR A 38 20.05 -3.18 -14.93
N PHE A 39 19.68 -2.83 -16.17
CA PHE A 39 18.38 -2.21 -16.47
C PHE A 39 17.32 -3.17 -17.02
N ILE A 40 17.72 -4.18 -17.80
CA ILE A 40 16.78 -5.06 -18.53
C ILE A 40 16.84 -6.51 -18.00
N GLY A 41 17.81 -6.83 -17.13
CA GLY A 41 17.96 -8.17 -16.57
C GLY A 41 18.31 -9.23 -17.64
N GLY A 42 18.95 -8.80 -18.73
CA GLY A 42 19.41 -9.69 -19.81
C GLY A 42 18.29 -10.43 -20.55
N ARG A 43 17.01 -10.02 -20.41
CA ARG A 43 15.84 -10.63 -21.07
C ARG A 43 15.65 -12.14 -20.80
N ARG A 44 16.35 -12.71 -19.82
CA ARG A 44 16.29 -14.15 -19.45
C ARG A 44 15.15 -14.48 -18.48
N MET A 45 14.35 -13.48 -18.13
CA MET A 45 13.32 -13.58 -17.10
C MET A 45 12.16 -14.44 -17.62
N GLY A 46 12.03 -15.67 -17.10
CA GLY A 46 10.99 -16.61 -17.52
C GLY A 46 9.56 -16.10 -17.28
N LYS A 47 8.58 -16.69 -17.97
CA LYS A 47 7.17 -16.27 -17.89
C LYS A 47 6.62 -16.33 -16.45
N PHE A 48 6.99 -17.35 -15.69
CA PHE A 48 6.56 -17.51 -14.30
C PHE A 48 7.10 -16.41 -13.38
N PHE A 49 8.36 -16.01 -13.57
CA PHE A 49 8.96 -14.93 -12.82
C PHE A 49 8.28 -13.59 -13.14
N GLN A 50 8.00 -13.33 -14.43
CA GLN A 50 7.23 -12.15 -14.84
C GLN A 50 5.83 -12.15 -14.22
N PHE A 51 5.16 -13.31 -14.15
CA PHE A 51 3.87 -13.43 -13.47
C PHE A 51 3.95 -13.02 -12.00
N LEU A 52 4.91 -13.57 -11.24
CA LEU A 52 5.08 -13.23 -9.82
C LEU A 52 5.46 -11.76 -9.61
N LEU A 53 6.29 -11.19 -10.50
CA LEU A 53 6.65 -9.78 -10.44
C LEU A 53 5.42 -8.88 -10.66
N ASN A 54 4.61 -9.17 -11.68
CA ASN A 54 3.37 -8.42 -11.94
C ASN A 54 2.35 -8.63 -10.81
N PHE A 55 2.27 -9.83 -10.25
CA PHE A 55 1.40 -10.13 -9.12
C PHE A 55 1.79 -9.33 -7.87
N GLY A 56 3.08 -9.31 -7.52
CA GLY A 56 3.62 -8.54 -6.40
C GLY A 56 3.38 -7.04 -6.56
N ALA A 57 3.63 -6.51 -7.76
CA ALA A 57 3.36 -5.11 -8.09
C ALA A 57 1.86 -4.74 -8.06
N SER A 58 0.96 -5.68 -8.34
CA SER A 58 -0.50 -5.44 -8.32
C SER A 58 -1.13 -5.62 -6.93
N THR A 59 -0.43 -6.29 -6.01
CA THR A 59 -0.93 -6.69 -4.69
C THR A 59 -0.08 -6.08 -3.58
N ASP A 60 0.47 -4.89 -3.82
CA ASP A 60 1.24 -4.19 -2.80
C ASP A 60 0.35 -3.75 -1.63
N SER A 61 0.97 -3.33 -0.53
CA SER A 61 0.26 -2.96 0.70
C SER A 61 -0.75 -1.82 0.52
N SER A 62 -0.51 -0.89 -0.43
CA SER A 62 -1.42 0.23 -0.66
C SER A 62 -2.70 -0.23 -1.34
N GLN A 63 -2.59 -1.14 -2.32
CA GLN A 63 -3.73 -1.75 -3.01
C GLN A 63 -4.56 -2.62 -2.06
N ALA A 64 -3.91 -3.45 -1.23
CA ALA A 64 -4.61 -4.26 -0.24
C ALA A 64 -5.43 -3.39 0.74
N ALA A 65 -4.86 -2.29 1.23
CA ALA A 65 -5.55 -1.34 2.10
C ALA A 65 -6.68 -0.59 1.38
N ALA A 66 -6.47 -0.19 0.12
CA ALA A 66 -7.46 0.53 -0.67
C ALA A 66 -8.70 -0.33 -0.95
N VAL A 67 -8.50 -1.58 -1.40
CA VAL A 67 -9.59 -2.53 -1.66
C VAL A 67 -10.33 -2.87 -0.37
N SER A 68 -9.59 -3.14 0.72
CA SER A 68 -10.22 -3.43 2.03
C SER A 68 -11.08 -2.26 2.52
N ARG A 69 -10.60 -1.01 2.36
CA ARG A 69 -11.37 0.20 2.70
C ARG A 69 -12.64 0.32 1.84
N GLU A 70 -12.55 0.02 0.56
CA GLU A 70 -13.70 0.14 -0.34
C GLU A 70 -14.73 -0.95 -0.06
N VAL A 71 -14.28 -2.18 0.20
CA VAL A 71 -15.17 -3.28 0.63
C VAL A 71 -15.84 -2.97 1.97
N TYR A 72 -15.14 -2.31 2.89
CA TYR A 72 -15.73 -1.86 4.15
C TYR A 72 -16.81 -0.77 3.97
N ARG A 73 -16.69 0.06 2.92
CA ARG A 73 -17.63 1.18 2.65
C ARG A 73 -18.83 0.77 1.80
N GLN A 74 -18.60 -0.04 0.77
CA GLN A 74 -19.58 -0.38 -0.27
C GLN A 74 -19.95 -1.87 -0.27
N GLY A 75 -19.41 -2.66 0.65
CA GLY A 75 -19.57 -4.11 0.64
C GLY A 75 -18.80 -4.77 -0.50
N ILE A 76 -19.22 -5.95 -0.90
CA ILE A 76 -18.57 -6.77 -1.92
C ILE A 76 -18.51 -6.07 -3.30
N ALA A 77 -19.43 -5.14 -3.59
CA ALA A 77 -19.38 -4.29 -4.77
C ALA A 77 -18.08 -3.46 -4.85
N GLY A 78 -17.46 -3.13 -3.71
CA GLY A 78 -16.16 -2.47 -3.67
C GLY A 78 -15.04 -3.23 -4.38
N MET A 79 -15.17 -4.55 -4.59
CA MET A 79 -14.18 -5.35 -5.34
C MET A 79 -14.10 -4.98 -6.83
N TRP A 80 -15.12 -4.33 -7.40
CA TRP A 80 -15.12 -3.93 -8.81
C TRP A 80 -13.96 -3.00 -9.17
N ILE A 81 -13.47 -2.20 -8.21
CA ILE A 81 -12.30 -1.35 -8.42
C ILE A 81 -11.07 -2.17 -8.86
N GLN A 82 -10.94 -3.39 -8.33
CA GLN A 82 -9.84 -4.30 -8.68
C GLN A 82 -10.15 -5.09 -9.96
N TYR A 83 -11.40 -5.48 -10.17
CA TYR A 83 -11.81 -6.21 -11.38
C TYR A 83 -11.83 -5.36 -12.65
N LEU A 84 -11.74 -4.03 -12.55
CA LEU A 84 -11.54 -3.17 -13.71
C LEU A 84 -10.30 -3.59 -14.54
N VAL A 85 -9.25 -4.11 -13.88
CA VAL A 85 -8.05 -4.64 -14.53
C VAL A 85 -8.35 -5.80 -15.49
N LEU A 86 -9.40 -6.59 -15.23
CA LEU A 86 -9.81 -7.68 -16.13
C LEU A 86 -10.15 -7.14 -17.52
N PHE A 87 -10.81 -5.99 -17.60
CA PHE A 87 -11.17 -5.32 -18.86
C PHE A 87 -9.98 -4.61 -19.52
N LEU A 88 -8.97 -4.21 -18.74
CA LEU A 88 -7.71 -3.64 -19.25
C LEU A 88 -6.74 -4.70 -19.78
N THR A 89 -6.87 -5.96 -19.33
CA THR A 89 -5.92 -7.03 -19.63
C THR A 89 -5.72 -7.28 -21.15
N PRO A 90 -6.76 -7.31 -22.00
CA PRO A 90 -6.58 -7.45 -23.44
C PRO A 90 -5.75 -6.32 -24.06
N PHE A 91 -5.87 -5.10 -23.54
CA PHE A 91 -5.06 -3.96 -23.99
C PHE A 91 -3.60 -4.15 -23.62
N TYR A 92 -3.27 -4.72 -22.46
CA TYR A 92 -1.88 -5.04 -22.10
C TYR A 92 -1.24 -6.04 -23.06
N TRP A 93 -1.99 -7.02 -23.57
CA TRP A 93 -1.44 -7.94 -24.57
C TRP A 93 -1.12 -7.23 -25.88
N PHE A 94 -2.00 -6.33 -26.31
CA PHE A 94 -1.79 -5.53 -27.51
C PHE A 94 -0.63 -4.55 -27.36
N THR A 95 -0.59 -3.77 -26.28
CA THR A 95 0.49 -2.81 -26.04
C THR A 95 1.82 -3.49 -25.80
N ALA A 96 1.87 -4.61 -25.08
CA ALA A 96 3.09 -5.38 -24.91
C ALA A 96 3.60 -5.95 -26.24
N MET A 97 2.71 -6.37 -27.14
CA MET A 97 3.09 -6.84 -28.48
C MET A 97 3.70 -5.70 -29.31
N LEU A 98 3.07 -4.52 -29.32
CA LEU A 98 3.55 -3.35 -30.04
C LEU A 98 4.92 -2.88 -29.52
N LEU A 99 5.06 -2.71 -28.21
CA LEU A 99 6.28 -2.22 -27.59
C LEU A 99 7.44 -3.22 -27.74
N ARG A 100 7.18 -4.53 -27.66
CA ARG A 100 8.21 -5.56 -27.90
C ARG A 100 8.71 -5.55 -29.34
N ARG A 101 7.87 -5.20 -30.32
CA ARG A 101 8.27 -5.06 -31.73
C ARG A 101 9.05 -3.79 -32.00
N ALA A 102 8.73 -2.70 -31.31
CA ALA A 102 9.44 -1.43 -31.42
C ALA A 102 10.88 -1.48 -30.87
N ARG A 103 11.23 -2.47 -30.03
CA ARG A 103 12.58 -2.65 -29.42
C ARG A 103 13.09 -1.44 -28.62
N VAL A 104 12.23 -0.48 -28.34
CA VAL A 104 12.47 0.64 -27.43
C VAL A 104 12.51 0.18 -25.97
N ILE A 105 13.32 0.86 -25.16
CA ILE A 105 13.48 0.55 -23.73
C ILE A 105 12.40 1.26 -22.92
N THR A 106 12.14 2.53 -23.22
CA THR A 106 11.12 3.34 -22.54
C THR A 106 10.02 3.81 -23.50
N LEU A 107 8.85 4.14 -22.96
CA LEU A 107 7.81 4.82 -23.76
C LEU A 107 8.25 6.22 -24.20
N GLY A 108 9.17 6.87 -23.48
CA GLY A 108 9.75 8.14 -23.91
C GLY A 108 10.53 8.00 -25.21
N ASP A 109 11.34 6.95 -25.34
CA ASP A 109 12.09 6.63 -26.57
C ASP A 109 11.14 6.36 -27.73
N PHE A 110 10.03 5.64 -27.47
CA PHE A 110 8.98 5.44 -28.47
C PHE A 110 8.44 6.76 -29.01
N PHE A 111 8.15 7.72 -28.15
CA PHE A 111 7.66 9.03 -28.58
C PHE A 111 8.72 9.81 -29.36
N THR A 112 9.99 9.71 -28.98
CA THR A 112 11.08 10.35 -29.70
C THR A 112 11.31 9.74 -31.09
N GLU A 113 11.29 8.42 -31.22
CA GLU A 113 11.44 7.76 -32.53
C GLU A 113 10.20 7.93 -33.42
N ARG A 114 8.99 7.84 -32.85
CA ARG A 114 7.75 7.86 -33.64
C ARG A 114 7.37 9.25 -34.17
N PHE A 115 7.69 10.30 -33.41
CA PHE A 115 7.35 11.69 -33.70
C PHE A 115 8.56 12.57 -33.99
N GLU A 116 9.76 11.98 -34.04
CA GLU A 116 11.05 12.66 -34.27
C GLU A 116 11.29 13.87 -33.32
N SER A 117 10.64 13.87 -32.15
CA SER A 117 10.66 14.99 -31.20
C SER A 117 11.31 14.59 -29.89
N LYS A 118 12.48 15.18 -29.62
CA LYS A 118 13.18 15.06 -28.33
C LYS A 118 12.41 15.70 -27.19
N PHE A 119 11.66 16.76 -27.47
CA PHE A 119 10.84 17.44 -26.47
C PHE A 119 9.72 16.53 -25.95
N LEU A 120 9.01 15.84 -26.85
CA LEU A 120 7.90 14.98 -26.45
C LEU A 120 8.36 13.79 -25.59
N GLY A 121 9.45 13.14 -25.98
CA GLY A 121 10.05 12.07 -25.18
C GLY A 121 10.55 12.57 -23.81
N GLY A 122 11.22 13.73 -23.78
CA GLY A 122 11.67 14.36 -22.54
C GLY A 122 10.52 14.75 -21.60
N ALA A 123 9.46 15.35 -22.13
CA ALA A 123 8.27 15.71 -21.37
C ALA A 123 7.58 14.46 -20.77
N PHE A 124 7.49 13.37 -21.54
CA PHE A 124 6.94 12.11 -21.05
C PHE A 124 7.81 11.49 -19.94
N ALA A 125 9.13 11.55 -20.06
CA ALA A 125 10.05 11.08 -19.02
C ALA A 125 9.89 11.88 -17.72
N VAL A 126 9.84 13.21 -17.80
CA VAL A 126 9.61 14.08 -16.63
C VAL A 126 8.27 13.77 -15.98
N PHE A 127 7.20 13.66 -16.79
CA PHE A 127 5.87 13.28 -16.30
C PHE A 127 5.88 11.93 -15.57
N THR A 128 6.56 10.93 -16.14
CA THR A 128 6.64 9.59 -15.55
C THR A 128 7.40 9.62 -14.23
N ILE A 129 8.53 10.31 -14.15
CA ILE A 129 9.29 10.49 -12.91
C ILE A 129 8.42 11.16 -11.85
N PHE A 130 7.70 12.23 -12.20
CA PHE A 130 6.80 12.92 -11.28
C PHE A 130 5.68 12.00 -10.76
N MET A 131 5.06 11.21 -11.64
CA MET A 131 4.01 10.26 -11.23
C MET A 131 4.54 9.17 -10.32
N VAL A 132 5.73 8.64 -10.58
CA VAL A 132 6.38 7.64 -9.69
C VAL A 132 6.70 8.24 -8.33
N LEU A 133 7.17 9.50 -8.27
CA LEU A 133 7.43 10.20 -7.00
C LEU A 133 6.13 10.38 -6.19
N LEU A 134 5.05 10.80 -6.83
CA LEU A 134 3.74 10.94 -6.16
C LEU A 134 3.20 9.60 -5.67
N GLY A 135 3.22 8.56 -6.51
CA GLY A 135 2.75 7.23 -6.13
C GLY A 135 3.56 6.62 -4.98
N SER A 136 4.88 6.79 -5.02
CA SER A 136 5.77 6.35 -3.94
C SER A 136 5.49 7.10 -2.65
N ALA A 137 5.25 8.42 -2.70
CA ALA A 137 4.92 9.20 -1.51
C ALA A 137 3.63 8.70 -0.83
N VAL A 138 2.57 8.45 -1.60
CA VAL A 138 1.31 7.89 -1.07
C VAL A 138 1.55 6.50 -0.46
N SER A 139 2.31 5.65 -1.14
CA SER A 139 2.62 4.29 -0.65
C SER A 139 3.40 4.32 0.68
N TYR A 140 4.35 5.24 0.83
CA TYR A 140 5.07 5.46 2.10
C TYR A 140 4.14 5.93 3.22
N LEU A 141 3.22 6.87 2.93
CA LEU A 141 2.23 7.35 3.90
C LEU A 141 1.33 6.22 4.41
N VAL A 142 0.83 5.37 3.51
CA VAL A 142 -0.03 4.23 3.87
C VAL A 142 0.74 3.19 4.70
N SER A 143 1.98 2.90 4.33
CA SER A 143 2.86 1.98 5.06
C SER A 143 3.12 2.46 6.49
N ALA A 144 3.43 3.75 6.66
CA ALA A 144 3.65 4.35 7.97
C ALA A 144 2.40 4.30 8.84
N LYS A 145 1.22 4.66 8.29
CA LYS A 145 -0.05 4.59 9.03
C LYS A 145 -0.36 3.16 9.48
N THR A 146 -0.12 2.18 8.62
CA THR A 146 -0.32 0.76 8.94
C THR A 146 0.62 0.31 10.06
N PHE A 147 1.91 0.66 9.97
CA PHE A 147 2.88 0.31 11.01
C PHE A 147 2.60 0.99 12.36
N MET A 148 2.18 2.26 12.33
CA MET A 148 1.79 2.99 13.54
C MET A 148 0.55 2.40 14.19
N ALA A 149 -0.41 1.90 13.41
CA ALA A 149 -1.58 1.21 13.93
C ALA A 149 -1.21 -0.10 14.65
N LEU A 150 -0.21 -0.85 14.15
CA LEU A 150 0.30 -2.07 14.78
C LEU A 150 1.12 -1.80 16.05
N THR A 151 1.71 -0.61 16.15
CA THR A 151 2.54 -0.16 17.29
C THR A 151 1.83 0.91 18.13
N ALA A 152 0.50 0.89 18.13
CA ALA A 152 -0.31 1.79 18.93
C ALA A 152 -0.05 1.56 20.43
N LYS A 153 0.17 2.65 21.17
CA LYS A 153 0.30 2.60 22.63
C LYS A 153 -1.05 2.21 23.24
N PRO A 154 -1.08 1.41 24.31
CA PRO A 154 -2.32 1.18 25.05
C PRO A 154 -2.76 2.47 25.74
N ALA A 155 -4.08 2.66 25.89
CA ALA A 155 -4.65 3.87 26.49
C ALA A 155 -4.16 4.17 27.92
N SER A 156 -3.66 3.15 28.64
CA SER A 156 -3.04 3.27 29.96
C SER A 156 -1.70 3.99 29.95
N GLU A 157 -1.01 4.03 28.81
CA GLU A 157 0.32 4.65 28.66
C GLU A 157 0.26 6.02 27.96
N TYR A 158 -0.94 6.55 27.71
CA TYR A 158 -1.09 7.87 27.12
C TYR A 158 -0.69 8.96 28.12
N SER A 159 0.18 9.87 27.71
CA SER A 159 0.36 11.14 28.42
C SER A 159 -0.92 11.98 28.38
N THR A 160 -1.08 12.94 29.30
CA THR A 160 -2.26 13.82 29.36
C THR A 160 -2.54 14.52 28.03
N ALA A 161 -1.49 14.95 27.33
CA ALA A 161 -1.61 15.58 26.02
C ALA A 161 -2.02 14.58 24.93
N GLU A 162 -1.46 13.37 24.93
CA GLU A 162 -1.81 12.30 23.99
C GLU A 162 -3.26 11.85 24.18
N LYS A 163 -3.69 11.69 25.43
CA LYS A 163 -5.06 11.33 25.79
C LYS A 163 -6.06 12.37 25.29
N TRP A 164 -5.79 13.66 25.53
CA TRP A 164 -6.63 14.75 25.02
C TRP A 164 -6.80 14.71 23.50
N ARG A 165 -5.72 14.43 22.75
CA ARG A 165 -5.75 14.34 21.28
C ARG A 165 -6.63 13.20 20.77
N VAL A 166 -6.61 12.05 21.45
CA VAL A 166 -7.40 10.87 21.09
C VAL A 166 -8.85 11.06 21.48
N ASP A 167 -9.12 11.52 22.70
CA ASP A 167 -10.48 11.74 23.20
C ASP A 167 -11.19 12.81 22.36
N SER A 168 -10.49 13.90 22.02
CA SER A 168 -11.02 14.96 21.15
C SER A 168 -11.23 14.49 19.70
N TYR A 169 -10.43 13.52 19.22
CA TYR A 169 -10.67 12.89 17.90
C TYR A 169 -11.91 12.00 17.90
N ASN A 170 -12.12 11.24 18.99
CA ASN A 170 -13.32 10.41 19.15
C ASN A 170 -14.59 11.26 19.22
N GLU A 171 -14.56 12.34 20.02
CA GLU A 171 -15.64 13.32 20.09
C GLU A 171 -15.91 13.96 18.71
N TYR A 172 -14.87 14.36 17.99
CA TYR A 172 -15.00 14.88 16.63
C TYR A 172 -15.69 13.88 15.69
N ARG A 173 -15.30 12.60 15.77
CA ARG A 173 -15.87 11.53 14.94
C ARG A 173 -17.36 11.33 15.24
N GLU A 174 -17.75 11.35 16.51
CA GLU A 174 -19.16 11.24 16.93
C GLU A 174 -19.98 12.43 16.41
N LEU A 175 -19.50 13.67 16.61
CA LEU A 175 -20.16 14.87 16.12
C LEU A 175 -20.24 14.92 14.60
N ARG A 176 -19.21 14.45 13.90
CA ARG A 176 -19.20 14.34 12.43
C ARG A 176 -20.26 13.34 11.95
N ASN A 177 -20.43 12.21 12.63
CA ASN A 177 -21.46 11.24 12.29
C ASN A 177 -22.87 11.83 12.51
N LEU A 178 -23.10 12.51 13.63
CA LEU A 178 -24.36 13.22 13.90
C LEU A 178 -24.63 14.31 12.86
N TYR A 179 -23.59 15.02 12.41
CA TYR A 179 -23.69 16.00 11.33
C TYR A 179 -24.09 15.35 10.00
N SER A 180 -23.49 14.22 9.62
CA SER A 180 -23.85 13.50 8.39
C SER A 180 -25.27 12.93 8.43
N GLU A 181 -25.79 12.59 9.61
CA GLU A 181 -27.17 12.13 9.81
C GLU A 181 -28.19 13.30 9.92
N GLY A 182 -27.74 14.56 9.89
CA GLY A 182 -28.60 15.73 10.09
C GLY A 182 -29.15 15.88 11.52
N ARG A 183 -28.62 15.13 12.49
CA ARG A 183 -29.06 15.08 13.90
C ARG A 183 -28.25 15.96 14.84
N LEU A 184 -27.32 16.76 14.31
CA LEU A 184 -26.46 17.62 15.10
C LEU A 184 -27.25 18.79 15.73
N SER A 185 -27.26 18.86 17.06
CA SER A 185 -27.91 19.94 17.81
C SER A 185 -27.22 21.28 17.59
N GLU A 186 -27.99 22.38 17.62
CA GLU A 186 -27.47 23.75 17.54
C GLU A 186 -26.41 24.03 18.62
N ALA A 187 -26.55 23.45 19.82
CA ALA A 187 -25.57 23.58 20.91
C ALA A 187 -24.24 22.86 20.63
N GLN A 188 -24.23 21.85 19.77
CA GLN A 188 -23.03 21.06 19.43
C GLN A 188 -22.27 21.62 18.22
N ARG A 189 -22.89 22.49 17.41
CA ARG A 189 -22.25 23.10 16.24
C ARG A 189 -20.96 23.86 16.55
N PRO A 190 -20.87 24.70 17.59
CA PRO A 190 -19.62 25.42 17.91
C PRO A 190 -18.48 24.45 18.24
N ARG A 191 -18.77 23.42 19.04
CA ARG A 191 -17.80 22.39 19.42
C ARG A 191 -17.33 21.58 18.21
N TYR A 192 -18.26 21.21 17.32
CA TYR A 192 -17.91 20.54 16.07
C TYR A 192 -17.00 21.41 15.19
N GLN A 193 -17.28 22.72 15.07
CA GLN A 193 -16.44 23.64 14.30
C GLN A 193 -15.05 23.80 14.92
N GLU A 194 -14.95 23.90 16.25
CA GLU A 194 -13.67 23.94 16.96
C GLU A 194 -12.85 22.68 16.68
N LEU A 195 -13.43 21.50 16.90
CA LEU A 195 -12.75 20.23 16.67
C LEU A 195 -12.39 20.03 15.20
N ARG A 196 -13.23 20.46 14.26
CA ARG A 196 -12.93 20.46 12.82
C ARG A 196 -11.73 21.35 12.49
N SER A 197 -11.58 22.49 13.16
CA SER A 197 -10.43 23.38 13.00
C SER A 197 -9.15 22.77 13.57
N LEU A 198 -9.24 22.06 14.69
CA LEU A 198 -8.12 21.33 15.29
C LEU A 198 -7.71 20.12 14.45
N GLU A 199 -8.67 19.45 13.81
CA GLU A 199 -8.46 18.35 12.89
C GLU A 199 -7.75 18.82 11.61
N SER A 200 -8.19 19.94 11.02
CA SER A 200 -7.55 20.51 9.83
C SER A 200 -6.12 20.99 10.10
N GLN A 201 -5.80 21.35 11.35
CA GLN A 201 -4.44 21.66 11.81
C GLN A 201 -3.59 20.42 12.14
N GLY A 202 -4.15 19.20 12.05
CA GLY A 202 -3.44 17.95 12.37
C GLY A 202 -3.19 17.74 13.88
N ARG A 203 -3.92 18.46 14.75
CA ARG A 203 -3.75 18.37 16.21
C ARG A 203 -4.50 17.18 16.81
N LEU A 204 -5.58 16.72 16.19
CA LEU A 204 -6.27 15.50 16.60
C LEU A 204 -5.58 14.25 16.07
N ALA A 205 -5.67 13.13 16.79
CA ALA A 205 -5.06 11.87 16.38
C ALA A 205 -5.98 10.69 16.73
N ALA A 206 -6.24 9.81 15.76
CA ALA A 206 -7.05 8.61 15.99
C ALA A 206 -6.37 7.60 16.93
N LEU A 207 -5.03 7.56 16.89
CA LEU A 207 -4.21 6.68 17.72
C LEU A 207 -2.85 7.34 17.96
N VAL A 208 -2.23 6.97 19.07
CA VAL A 208 -0.87 7.38 19.41
C VAL A 208 0.02 6.15 19.39
N SER A 209 1.07 6.19 18.56
CA SER A 209 2.02 5.09 18.41
C SER A 209 3.31 5.37 19.18
N TYR A 210 4.04 4.30 19.54
CA TYR A 210 5.42 4.42 20.05
C TYR A 210 6.37 5.02 19.00
N VAL A 211 6.08 4.82 17.71
CA VAL A 211 6.94 5.23 16.61
C VAL A 211 6.40 6.50 15.97
N LYS A 212 7.27 7.52 15.86
CA LYS A 212 6.93 8.78 15.18
C LYS A 212 6.99 8.59 13.66
N PRO A 213 6.13 9.27 12.87
CA PRO A 213 6.14 9.16 11.41
C PRO A 213 7.52 9.43 10.79
N ALA A 214 8.20 10.50 11.23
CA ALA A 214 9.52 10.86 10.70
C ALA A 214 10.57 9.76 10.91
N GLN A 215 10.60 9.15 12.11
CA GLN A 215 11.53 8.05 12.40
C GLN A 215 11.25 6.84 11.50
N PHE A 216 9.97 6.52 11.31
CA PHE A 216 9.57 5.46 10.39
C PHE A 216 10.07 5.75 8.96
N TYR A 217 9.83 6.95 8.42
CA TYR A 217 10.25 7.28 7.05
C TYR A 217 11.76 7.20 6.85
N PHE A 218 12.57 7.68 7.81
CA PHE A 218 14.03 7.61 7.68
C PHE A 218 14.55 6.18 7.74
N VAL A 219 14.05 5.37 8.68
CA VAL A 219 14.48 3.96 8.82
C VAL A 219 14.00 3.14 7.63
N TYR A 220 12.71 3.20 7.31
CA TYR A 220 12.12 2.46 6.21
C TYR A 220 12.73 2.87 4.86
N GLY A 221 12.80 4.17 4.59
CA GLY A 221 13.41 4.70 3.37
C GLY A 221 14.90 4.38 3.25
N GLY A 222 15.65 4.41 4.36
CA GLY A 222 17.05 4.00 4.39
C GLY A 222 17.25 2.54 4.02
N ILE A 223 16.44 1.63 4.61
CA ILE A 223 16.49 0.20 4.27
C ILE A 223 16.13 -0.01 2.80
N VAL A 224 15.07 0.64 2.31
CA VAL A 224 14.64 0.55 0.91
C VAL A 224 15.72 1.02 -0.04
N CYS A 225 16.30 2.18 0.25
CA CYS A 225 17.40 2.75 -0.53
C CYS A 225 18.60 1.77 -0.59
N ILE A 226 19.00 1.19 0.54
CA ILE A 226 20.12 0.25 0.61
C ILE A 226 19.89 -0.96 -0.30
N TYR A 227 18.74 -1.66 -0.18
CA TYR A 227 18.54 -2.88 -0.96
C TYR A 227 18.31 -2.60 -2.45
N VAL A 228 17.65 -1.49 -2.80
CA VAL A 228 17.43 -1.11 -4.21
C VAL A 228 18.76 -0.74 -4.88
N MET A 229 19.61 0.06 -4.21
CA MET A 229 20.90 0.49 -4.76
C MET A 229 21.91 -0.66 -4.86
N LEU A 230 21.87 -1.62 -3.94
CA LEU A 230 22.84 -2.73 -3.93
C LEU A 230 22.61 -3.74 -5.06
N GLY A 231 21.40 -3.82 -5.62
CA GLY A 231 20.98 -4.99 -6.39
C GLY A 231 20.80 -4.80 -7.90
N GLY A 232 20.48 -3.59 -8.37
CA GLY A 232 20.04 -3.37 -9.76
C GLY A 232 18.69 -4.02 -10.09
N PHE A 233 18.26 -3.95 -11.36
CA PHE A 233 16.90 -4.38 -11.77
C PHE A 233 16.62 -5.84 -11.41
N MET A 234 17.55 -6.76 -11.68
CA MET A 234 17.32 -8.20 -11.43
C MET A 234 17.19 -8.55 -9.96
N ALA A 235 17.97 -7.90 -9.09
CA ALA A 235 17.85 -8.14 -7.65
C ALA A 235 16.56 -7.53 -7.10
N ALA A 236 16.20 -6.31 -7.53
CA ALA A 236 14.93 -5.69 -7.18
C ALA A 236 13.75 -6.58 -7.63
N ALA A 237 13.79 -7.08 -8.86
CA ALA A 237 12.76 -7.97 -9.37
C ALA A 237 12.69 -9.30 -8.59
N MET A 238 13.82 -9.84 -8.12
CA MET A 238 13.81 -11.05 -7.28
C MET A 238 13.24 -10.78 -5.88
N THR A 239 13.61 -9.66 -5.26
CA THR A 239 13.04 -9.28 -3.95
C THR A 239 11.54 -9.07 -4.05
N ASP A 240 11.06 -8.47 -5.14
CA ASP A 240 9.63 -8.29 -5.41
C ASP A 240 8.91 -9.63 -5.62
N VAL A 241 9.55 -10.59 -6.30
CA VAL A 241 9.00 -11.94 -6.45
C VAL A 241 8.87 -12.64 -5.09
N VAL A 242 9.89 -12.55 -4.23
CA VAL A 242 9.83 -13.12 -2.88
C VAL A 242 8.73 -12.45 -2.06
N GLN A 243 8.61 -11.12 -2.14
CA GLN A 243 7.52 -10.36 -1.51
C GLN A 243 6.15 -10.81 -2.02
N GLY A 244 5.98 -10.97 -3.32
CA GLY A 244 4.74 -11.46 -3.93
C GLY A 244 4.34 -12.84 -3.41
N VAL A 245 5.31 -13.77 -3.29
CA VAL A 245 5.06 -15.10 -2.71
C VAL A 245 4.67 -15.01 -1.24
N LEU A 246 5.36 -14.18 -0.44
CA LEU A 246 5.02 -13.97 0.97
C LEU A 246 3.62 -13.37 1.13
N MET A 247 3.22 -12.44 0.26
CA MET A 247 1.89 -11.85 0.26
C MET A 247 0.80 -12.89 -0.01
N ILE A 248 1.01 -13.79 -0.97
CA ILE A 248 0.09 -14.92 -1.22
C ILE A 248 0.00 -15.79 0.01
N LEU A 249 1.14 -16.20 0.56
CA LEU A 249 1.20 -17.10 1.71
C LEU A 249 0.49 -16.49 2.93
N PHE A 250 0.78 -15.24 3.27
CA PHE A 250 0.12 -14.55 4.38
C PHE A 250 -1.37 -14.36 4.14
N SER A 251 -1.80 -14.09 2.90
CA SER A 251 -3.23 -13.98 2.57
C SER A 251 -3.95 -15.32 2.73
N CYS A 252 -3.36 -16.42 2.27
CA CYS A 252 -3.89 -17.77 2.43
C CYS A 252 -3.97 -18.24 3.89
N ILE A 253 -3.17 -17.65 4.79
CA ILE A 253 -3.26 -17.92 6.24
C ILE A 253 -4.29 -17.00 6.89
N LEU A 254 -4.22 -15.69 6.61
CA LEU A 254 -4.98 -14.66 7.31
C LEU A 254 -6.47 -14.69 7.00
N ILE A 255 -6.85 -14.91 5.73
CA ILE A 255 -8.26 -14.93 5.31
C ILE A 255 -9.01 -16.11 5.97
N PRO A 256 -8.56 -17.37 5.89
CA PRO A 256 -9.24 -18.47 6.55
C PRO A 256 -9.25 -18.34 8.06
N PHE A 257 -8.14 -17.89 8.67
CA PHE A 257 -8.08 -17.70 10.11
C PHE A 257 -9.06 -16.63 10.61
N GLY A 258 -9.17 -15.51 9.89
CA GLY A 258 -10.15 -14.46 10.16
C GLY A 258 -11.59 -14.98 10.05
N LEU A 259 -11.87 -15.74 8.99
CA LEU A 259 -13.17 -16.35 8.74
C LEU A 259 -13.54 -17.37 9.83
N LEU A 260 -12.59 -18.19 10.29
CA LEU A 260 -12.80 -19.14 11.39
C LEU A 260 -13.14 -18.42 12.71
N LYS A 261 -12.47 -17.31 13.01
CA LYS A 261 -12.73 -16.55 14.25
C LYS A 261 -14.14 -15.94 14.33
N ILE A 262 -14.76 -15.66 13.19
CA ILE A 262 -16.11 -15.10 13.12
C ILE A 262 -17.20 -16.18 12.97
N GLY A 263 -16.85 -17.47 13.02
CA GLY A 263 -17.84 -18.56 12.86
C GLY A 263 -18.12 -18.94 11.40
N GLY A 264 -17.17 -18.72 10.50
CA GLY A 264 -17.31 -19.06 9.09
C GLY A 264 -18.12 -18.04 8.30
N PHE A 265 -18.56 -18.44 7.11
CA PHE A 265 -19.45 -17.62 6.28
C PHE A 265 -20.79 -17.32 6.97
N SER A 266 -21.30 -18.25 7.79
CA SER A 266 -22.55 -18.04 8.52
C SER A 266 -22.44 -16.88 9.51
N GLY A 267 -21.38 -16.81 10.30
CA GLY A 267 -21.18 -15.69 11.22
C GLY A 267 -20.84 -14.37 10.51
N LEU A 268 -20.20 -14.43 9.32
CA LEU A 268 -20.03 -13.25 8.46
C LEU A 268 -21.40 -12.67 8.01
N HIS A 269 -22.31 -13.51 7.54
CA HIS A 269 -23.67 -13.10 7.15
C HIS A 269 -24.52 -12.61 8.33
N ALA A 270 -24.25 -13.09 9.55
CA ALA A 270 -24.93 -12.61 10.75
C ALA A 270 -24.42 -11.23 11.22
N ALA A 271 -23.13 -10.94 11.01
CA ALA A 271 -22.49 -9.71 11.49
C ALA A 271 -22.61 -8.54 10.50
N VAL A 272 -22.83 -8.81 9.22
CA VAL A 272 -22.80 -7.81 8.14
C VAL A 272 -24.19 -7.69 7.51
N PRO A 273 -24.71 -6.47 7.29
CA PRO A 273 -25.98 -6.26 6.62
C PRO A 273 -26.04 -6.91 5.22
N GLU A 274 -27.21 -7.39 4.83
CA GLU A 274 -27.40 -8.12 3.56
C GLU A 274 -26.98 -7.31 2.32
N HIS A 275 -27.25 -6.01 2.29
CA HIS A 275 -26.91 -5.13 1.18
C HIS A 275 -25.39 -5.06 0.90
N MET A 276 -24.55 -5.34 1.89
CA MET A 276 -23.09 -5.38 1.72
C MET A 276 -22.62 -6.61 0.93
N PHE A 277 -23.49 -7.58 0.65
CA PHE A 277 -23.18 -8.76 -0.17
C PHE A 277 -23.70 -8.64 -1.61
N TRP A 278 -24.30 -7.51 -1.98
CA TRP A 278 -24.74 -7.28 -3.35
C TRP A 278 -23.57 -6.96 -4.26
N LEU A 279 -23.38 -7.79 -5.29
CA LEU A 279 -22.24 -7.70 -6.20
C LEU A 279 -22.29 -6.46 -7.08
N PHE A 280 -23.48 -6.10 -7.55
CA PHE A 280 -23.76 -4.88 -8.28
C PHE A 280 -24.72 -4.10 -7.38
N GLY A 281 -24.38 -2.88 -6.95
CA GLY A 281 -25.29 -2.07 -6.13
C GLY A 281 -26.69 -2.09 -6.76
N THR A 282 -27.78 -2.35 -6.04
CA THR A 282 -28.49 -1.39 -5.18
C THR A 282 -29.75 -2.07 -4.62
N GLU A 283 -30.31 -1.51 -3.54
CA GLU A 283 -31.73 -1.16 -3.44
C GLU A 283 -31.84 0.19 -2.74
N ALA A 284 -32.62 1.07 -3.38
CA ALA A 284 -33.29 2.31 -2.91
C ALA A 284 -32.64 3.17 -1.81
#